data_AF-A0A3M1S8R8-F1
#
_entry.id   AF-A0A3M1S8R8-F1
#
_cell.length_a   1.000
_cell.length_b   1.000
_cell.length_c   1.000
_cell.angle_alpha   90.00
_cell.angle_beta   90.00
_cell.angle_gamma   90.00
#
_symmetry.space_group_name_H-M   'P 1'
#
loop_
_entity.id
_entity.type
_entity.pdbx_description
1 polymer ?
#
loop_
_entity_poly.entity_id
_entity_poly.type
_entity_poly.pdbx_seq_one_letter_code
_entity_poly.pdbx_strand_id
1 'polypeptide(L)'
;MLSRSDLFQLIVARLDGEEVEEPEYMDYLTSLVREGVGGFIIFGGSLESVRRSVAQLQSISKVPLFIASDIERGVGQQLRGATRFPPQMAVAAAFHNRESQENL
;
A
#
# COMPACT_ATOMS: atom_id res chain seq x y z
N MET A 1 16.37 6.26 -26.93
CA MET A 1 16.14 4.86 -26.54
C MET A 1 16.02 4.84 -25.02
N LEU A 2 15.02 4.17 -24.46
CA LEU A 2 14.81 4.13 -23.00
C LEU A 2 15.99 3.41 -22.33
N SER A 3 16.46 3.95 -21.21
CA SER A 3 17.48 3.32 -20.38
C SER A 3 16.90 2.11 -19.63
N ARG A 4 17.74 1.21 -19.12
CA ARG A 4 17.28 0.11 -18.25
C ARG A 4 16.53 0.67 -17.04
N SER A 5 17.00 1.76 -16.45
CA SER A 5 16.34 2.40 -15.31
C SER A 5 14.96 2.97 -15.68
N ASP A 6 14.81 3.51 -16.90
CA ASP A 6 13.53 4.04 -17.38
C ASP A 6 12.47 2.92 -17.53
N LEU A 7 12.90 1.71 -17.88
CA LEU A 7 12.02 0.54 -17.95
C LEU A 7 11.58 0.09 -16.56
N PHE A 8 12.48 0.11 -15.56
CA PHE A 8 12.14 -0.26 -14.19
C PHE A 8 11.13 0.71 -13.54
N GLN A 9 11.11 1.98 -13.97
CA GLN A 9 10.11 2.95 -13.53
C GLN A 9 8.67 2.59 -13.95
N LEU A 10 8.49 1.68 -14.91
CA LEU A 10 7.16 1.18 -15.32
C LEU A 10 6.68 -0.01 -14.48
N ILE A 11 7.52 -0.50 -13.54
CA ILE A 11 7.23 -1.66 -12.71
C ILE A 11 6.78 -1.20 -11.32
N VAL A 12 5.65 -1.73 -10.87
CA VAL A 12 5.19 -1.66 -9.48
C VAL A 12 5.25 -3.07 -8.90
N ALA A 13 6.20 -3.30 -7.99
CA ALA A 13 6.42 -4.62 -7.40
C ALA A 13 5.48 -4.84 -6.20
N ARG A 14 5.22 -6.10 -5.86
CA ARG A 14 4.49 -6.43 -4.63
C ARG A 14 5.40 -6.26 -3.42
N LEU A 15 4.87 -5.67 -2.35
CA LEU A 15 5.46 -5.64 -1.02
C LEU A 15 4.51 -6.36 -0.06
N ASP A 16 4.97 -7.46 0.50
CA ASP A 16 4.25 -8.22 1.53
C ASP A 16 4.60 -7.66 2.91
N GLY A 17 3.65 -6.98 3.52
CA GLY A 17 3.83 -6.29 4.79
C GLY A 17 4.05 -7.23 5.98
N GLU A 18 3.80 -8.53 5.83
CA GLU A 18 4.14 -9.52 6.87
C GLU A 18 5.64 -9.84 6.90
N GLU A 19 6.33 -9.67 5.76
CA GLU A 19 7.73 -10.08 5.59
C GLU A 19 8.71 -8.90 5.71
N VAL A 20 8.22 -7.65 5.82
CA VAL A 20 9.08 -6.43 5.78
C VAL A 20 10.08 -6.29 6.92
N GLU A 21 9.96 -7.10 7.97
CA GLU A 21 10.92 -7.14 9.08
C GLU A 21 11.97 -8.25 8.89
N GLU A 22 11.78 -9.15 7.92
CA GLU A 22 12.74 -10.19 7.57
C GLU A 22 13.89 -9.56 6.77
N PRO A 23 15.16 -9.69 7.23
CA PRO A 23 16.30 -9.04 6.58
C PRO A 23 16.47 -9.39 5.10
N GLU A 24 16.32 -10.66 4.74
CA GLU A 24 16.49 -11.14 3.37
C GLU A 24 15.44 -10.54 2.43
N TYR A 25 14.20 -10.37 2.91
CA TYR A 25 13.14 -9.75 2.12
C TYR A 25 13.40 -8.25 1.95
N MET A 26 13.86 -7.58 3.01
CA MET A 26 14.18 -6.16 2.95
C MET A 26 15.39 -5.87 2.04
N ASP A 27 16.37 -6.77 1.99
CA ASP A 27 17.50 -6.71 1.05
C ASP A 27 17.02 -6.88 -0.39
N TYR A 28 16.08 -7.80 -0.63
CA TYR A 28 15.45 -7.95 -1.94
C TYR A 28 14.72 -6.67 -2.38
N LEU A 29 13.86 -6.08 -1.53
CA LEU A 29 13.16 -4.82 -1.84
C LEU A 29 14.15 -3.68 -2.10
N THR A 30 15.22 -3.60 -1.30
CA THR A 30 16.31 -2.63 -1.48
C THR A 30 16.99 -2.79 -2.83
N SER A 31 17.20 -4.02 -3.29
CA SER A 31 17.78 -4.30 -4.61
C SER A 31 16.89 -3.78 -5.75
N LEU A 32 15.57 -3.92 -5.65
CA LEU A 32 14.62 -3.40 -6.63
C LEU A 32 14.64 -1.86 -6.69
N VAL A 33 14.72 -1.20 -5.53
CA VAL A 33 14.84 0.26 -5.46
C VAL A 33 16.14 0.73 -6.11
N ARG A 34 17.25 0.02 -5.92
CA ARG A 34 18.54 0.34 -6.55
C ARG A 34 18.53 0.17 -8.07
N GLU A 35 17.77 -0.80 -8.58
CA GLU A 35 17.54 -0.98 -10.03
C GLU A 35 16.58 0.07 -10.62
N GLY A 36 15.87 0.81 -9.75
CA GLY A 36 15.02 1.93 -10.13
C GLY A 36 13.56 1.54 -10.34
N VAL A 37 13.01 0.61 -9.55
CA VAL A 37 11.57 0.28 -9.56
C VAL A 37 10.71 1.55 -9.38
N GLY A 38 9.58 1.61 -10.08
CA GLY A 38 8.66 2.76 -9.99
C GLY A 38 7.92 2.84 -8.66
N GLY A 39 7.69 1.70 -8.01
CA GLY A 39 6.96 1.69 -6.75
C GLY A 39 6.59 0.30 -6.24
N PHE A 40 5.75 0.29 -5.20
CA PHE A 40 5.26 -0.93 -4.55
C PHE A 40 3.74 -0.90 -4.32
N ILE A 41 3.10 -2.06 -4.49
CA ILE A 41 1.75 -2.33 -4.00
C ILE A 41 1.82 -3.20 -2.74
N ILE A 42 1.24 -2.70 -1.64
CA ILE A 42 1.35 -3.29 -0.31
C ILE A 42 0.16 -4.19 0.00
N PHE A 43 0.44 -5.38 0.53
CA PHE A 43 -0.55 -6.30 1.10
C PHE A 43 -0.16 -6.71 2.52
N GLY A 44 -1.08 -6.67 3.46
CA GLY A 44 -0.84 -7.15 4.84
C GLY A 44 0.14 -6.30 5.65
N GLY A 45 0.47 -6.80 6.85
CA GLY A 45 1.45 -6.20 7.77
C GLY A 45 0.87 -5.37 8.91
N SER A 46 1.75 -4.97 9.82
CA SER A 46 1.44 -3.98 10.86
C SER A 46 1.64 -2.56 10.31
N LEU A 47 0.80 -1.61 10.73
CA LEU A 47 0.93 -0.22 10.30
C LEU A 47 2.32 0.35 10.60
N GLU A 48 2.87 0.10 11.79
CA GLU A 48 4.16 0.65 12.19
C GLU A 48 5.34 0.00 11.45
N SER A 49 5.33 -1.32 11.28
CA SER A 49 6.38 -2.04 10.55
C SER A 49 6.40 -1.61 9.08
N VAL A 50 5.23 -1.59 8.42
CA VAL A 50 5.11 -1.16 7.02
C VAL A 50 5.51 0.32 6.86
N ARG A 51 5.05 1.21 7.75
CA ARG A 51 5.42 2.63 7.71
C ARG A 51 6.93 2.83 7.81
N ARG A 52 7.60 2.10 8.71
CA ARG A 52 9.06 2.17 8.89
C ARG A 52 9.78 1.66 7.64
N SER A 53 9.39 0.51 7.11
CA SER A 53 10.05 -0.09 5.93
C SER A 53 9.83 0.76 4.67
N VAL A 54 8.64 1.31 4.46
CA VAL A 54 8.38 2.26 3.36
C VAL A 54 9.24 3.52 3.49
N ALA A 55 9.37 4.08 4.70
CA ALA A 55 10.24 5.24 4.93
C ALA A 55 11.72 4.91 4.62
N GLN A 56 12.18 3.71 4.98
CA GLN A 56 13.51 3.24 4.64
C GLN A 56 13.70 3.13 3.12
N LEU A 57 12.79 2.48 2.40
CA LEU A 57 12.84 2.35 0.94
C LEU A 57 12.81 3.72 0.24
N GLN A 58 11.98 4.65 0.70
CA GLN A 58 11.92 6.00 0.16
C GLN A 58 13.24 6.76 0.36
N SER A 59 13.90 6.59 1.50
CA SER A 59 15.15 7.32 1.80
C SER A 59 16.33 6.93 0.91
N ILE A 60 16.30 5.74 0.31
CA ILE A 60 17.34 5.24 -0.61
C ILE A 60 16.95 5.41 -2.09
N SER A 61 15.71 5.78 -2.38
CA SER A 61 15.24 5.92 -3.75
C SER A 61 15.65 7.27 -4.35
N LYS A 62 16.12 7.27 -5.59
CA LYS A 62 16.46 8.50 -6.32
C LYS A 62 15.23 9.25 -6.84
N VAL A 63 14.19 8.50 -7.21
CA VAL A 63 12.88 9.01 -7.64
C VAL A 63 11.86 8.58 -6.59
N PRO A 64 10.95 9.45 -6.12
CA PRO A 64 9.96 9.07 -5.11
C PRO A 64 9.17 7.82 -5.55
N LEU A 65 9.15 6.79 -4.72
CA LEU A 65 8.46 5.53 -5.01
C LEU A 65 6.96 5.74 -4.95
N PHE A 66 6.23 5.22 -5.96
CA PHE A 66 4.78 5.16 -5.92
C PHE A 66 4.32 4.06 -4.96
N ILE A 67 3.59 4.41 -3.91
CA ILE A 67 3.11 3.45 -2.90
C ILE A 67 1.60 3.29 -3.03
N ALA A 68 1.15 2.08 -3.33
CA ALA A 68 -0.25 1.73 -3.53
C ALA A 68 -0.67 0.60 -2.58
N SER A 69 -1.98 0.45 -2.37
CA SER A 69 -2.57 -0.68 -1.64
C SER A 69 -4.09 -0.71 -1.87
N ASP A 70 -4.70 -1.90 -1.85
CA ASP A 70 -6.14 -2.06 -2.00
C ASP A 70 -6.85 -1.75 -0.66
N ILE A 71 -7.14 -0.47 -0.42
CA ILE A 71 -7.71 0.08 0.83
C ILE A 71 -9.18 0.46 0.70
N GLU A 72 -9.94 -0.29 -0.09
CA GLU A 72 -11.34 0.02 -0.44
C GLU A 72 -12.30 0.05 0.77
N ARG A 73 -11.93 -0.62 1.86
CA ARG A 73 -12.65 -0.63 3.15
C ARG A 73 -11.79 -0.05 4.27
N GLY A 74 -11.04 1.01 3.96
CA GLY A 74 -10.10 1.66 4.87
C GLY A 74 -8.73 1.03 4.91
N VAL A 75 -7.77 1.75 5.49
CA VAL A 75 -6.37 1.30 5.62
C VAL A 75 -6.27 0.01 6.44
N GLY A 76 -7.15 -0.13 7.45
CA GLY A 76 -7.30 -1.34 8.25
C GLY A 76 -7.75 -2.58 7.46
N GLN A 77 -8.11 -2.45 6.18
CA GLN A 77 -8.30 -3.57 5.26
C GLN A 77 -6.99 -4.36 5.09
N GLN A 78 -5.87 -3.65 4.95
CA GLN A 78 -4.55 -4.21 4.65
C GLN A 78 -3.63 -4.16 5.86
N LEU A 79 -3.59 -3.04 6.58
CA LEU A 79 -2.64 -2.81 7.66
C LEU A 79 -3.29 -2.96 9.03
N ARG A 80 -2.79 -3.90 9.85
CA ARG A 80 -3.24 -4.06 11.23
C ARG A 80 -2.91 -2.82 12.06
N GLY A 81 -3.87 -2.39 12.88
CA GLY A 81 -3.76 -1.19 13.71
C GLY A 81 -4.30 0.10 13.07
N ALA A 82 -4.71 0.06 11.80
CA ALA A 82 -5.36 1.19 11.13
C ALA A 82 -6.90 1.06 11.12
N THR A 83 -7.58 2.15 10.78
CA THR A 83 -9.05 2.19 10.72
C THR A 83 -9.61 1.34 9.58
N ARG A 84 -10.56 0.46 9.90
CA ARG A 84 -11.33 -0.33 8.93
C ARG A 84 -12.75 0.22 8.82
N PHE A 85 -13.23 0.37 7.60
CA PHE A 85 -14.61 0.73 7.29
C PHE A 85 -15.46 -0.51 6.99
N PRO A 86 -16.80 -0.42 7.10
CA PRO A 86 -17.71 -1.40 6.55
C PRO A 86 -17.53 -1.59 5.04
N PRO A 87 -17.96 -2.72 4.45
CA PRO A 87 -18.01 -2.87 3.00
C PRO A 87 -18.96 -1.85 2.37
N GLN A 88 -18.72 -1.53 1.10
CA GLN A 88 -19.42 -0.48 0.36
C GLN A 88 -20.95 -0.70 0.34
N MET A 89 -21.41 -1.96 0.30
CA MET A 89 -22.84 -2.27 0.40
C MET A 89 -23.44 -1.91 1.77
N ALA A 90 -22.69 -2.06 2.87
CA ALA A 90 -23.16 -1.66 4.19
C ALA A 90 -23.24 -0.12 4.31
N VAL A 91 -22.29 0.59 3.68
CA VAL A 91 -22.35 2.06 3.57
C VAL A 91 -23.59 2.48 2.79
N ALA A 92 -23.86 1.88 1.64
CA ALA A 92 -25.06 2.16 0.84
C ALA A 92 -26.36 1.91 1.62
N ALA A 93 -26.45 0.78 2.34
CA ALA A 93 -27.62 0.47 3.16
C ALA A 93 -27.86 1.49 4.28
N ALA A 94 -26.79 2.02 4.89
CA ALA A 94 -26.90 3.04 5.93
C ALA A 94 -27.51 4.35 5.40
N PHE A 95 -27.17 4.76 4.18
CA PHE A 95 -27.76 5.94 3.54
C PHE A 95 -29.24 5.73 3.17
N HIS A 96 -29.59 4.58 2.61
CA HIS A 96 -31.00 4.27 2.28
C HIS A 96 -31.92 4.26 3.51
N ASN A 97 -31.43 3.74 4.64
CA ASN A 97 -32.20 3.75 5.88
C ASN A 97 -32.45 5.17 6.39
N ARG A 98 -31.52 6.10 6.18
CA ARG A 98 -31.67 7.50 6.60
C ARG A 98 -32.70 8.25 5.77
N GLU A 99 -32.68 8.12 4.44
CA GLU A 99 -33.68 8.74 3.57
C GLU A 99 -35.10 8.25 3.86
N SER A 100 -35.24 6.98 4.26
CA SER A 100 -36.53 6.41 4.64
C SER A 100 -37.07 6.97 5.96
N GLN A 101 -36.19 7.40 6.87
CA GLN A 101 -36.58 7.99 8.17
C GLN A 101 -36.85 9.49 8.08
N GLU A 102 -36.25 10.21 7.13
CA GLU A 102 -36.50 11.65 6.91
C GLU A 102 -37.81 11.93 6.14
N ASN A 103 -38.42 10.90 5.52
CA ASN A 103 -39.68 10.97 4.78
C ASN A 103 -40.91 10.47 5.57
N LEU A 104 -40.77 10.29 6.89
CA LEU A 104 -41.83 9.93 7.85
C LEU A 104 -42.08 11.08 8.82
#